data_AF-A0A6L7ZUA7-F1
#
_entry.id   AF-A0A6L7ZUA7-F1
#
_cell.length_a   1.000
_cell.length_b   1.000
_cell.length_c   1.000
_cell.angle_alpha   90.00
_cell.angle_beta   90.00
_cell.angle_gamma   90.00
#
_symmetry.space_group_name_H-M   'P 1'
#
loop_
_entity.id
_entity.type
_entity.pdbx_description
1 polymer ?
#
loop_
_entity_poly.entity_id
_entity_poly.type
_entity_poly.pdbx_seq_one_letter_code
_entity_poly.pdbx_strand_id
1 'polypeptide(L)'
;MAESGTVGDFAQRTQAVLGWHKKKDSLIERDTWGDNDFKESESLIERILKMADDLSTVPVDLMDEGTLNQLNSHLQTVDAIFKRIDEFTTADMVNNRQGVSNEIREQHDSILNIYRTEVAWLAIYSGRVQHWLSGARDEYNATKEARESAERELATATEAARVARELAGAAGAAESLPHLGTRQRPQSHRPRLGSGRLG
;
A
#
# COMPACT_ATOMS: atom_id res chain seq x y z
N MET A 1 21.23 38.06 -3.55
CA MET A 1 20.90 37.94 -2.11
C MET A 1 19.40 37.68 -1.94
N ALA A 2 18.93 36.53 -2.44
CA ALA A 2 17.53 36.08 -2.32
C ALA A 2 17.46 34.55 -2.21
N GLU A 3 18.47 33.92 -1.62
CA GLU A 3 18.59 32.44 -1.52
C GLU A 3 18.05 31.88 -0.19
N SER A 4 17.56 32.74 0.74
CA SER A 4 17.19 32.28 2.09
C SER A 4 15.73 31.84 2.26
N GLY A 5 14.87 31.99 1.24
CA GLY A 5 13.45 31.65 1.33
C GLY A 5 13.23 30.14 1.35
N THR A 6 13.66 29.47 0.29
CA THR A 6 13.39 28.05 0.05
C THR A 6 14.01 27.12 1.10
N VAL A 7 15.24 27.41 1.54
CA VAL A 7 15.92 26.65 2.61
C VAL A 7 15.27 26.91 3.98
N GLY A 8 14.85 28.15 4.25
CA GLY A 8 14.13 28.49 5.48
C GLY A 8 12.78 27.79 5.56
N ASP A 9 12.03 27.80 4.46
CA ASP A 9 10.77 27.08 4.32
C ASP A 9 10.97 25.57 4.51
N PHE A 10 12.04 25.02 3.95
CA PHE A 10 12.39 23.61 4.13
C PHE A 10 12.67 23.23 5.57
N ALA A 11 13.48 24.01 6.28
CA ALA A 11 13.74 23.79 7.69
C ALA A 11 12.42 23.84 8.49
N GLN A 12 11.54 24.80 8.20
CA GLN A 12 10.24 24.92 8.87
C GLN A 12 9.34 23.71 8.58
N ARG A 13 9.25 23.25 7.34
CA ARG A 13 8.40 22.12 6.93
C ARG A 13 8.89 20.81 7.53
N THR A 14 10.20 20.58 7.50
CA THR A 14 10.83 19.42 8.14
C THR A 14 10.54 19.39 9.64
N GLN A 15 10.69 20.53 10.34
CA GLN A 15 10.38 20.62 11.77
C GLN A 15 8.89 20.41 12.09
N ALA A 16 7.98 20.86 11.22
CA ALA A 16 6.54 20.60 11.37
C ALA A 16 6.25 19.09 11.33
N VAL A 17 6.81 18.37 10.37
CA VAL A 17 6.69 16.90 10.26
C VAL A 17 7.31 16.21 11.48
N LEU A 18 8.50 16.63 11.92
CA LEU A 18 9.18 16.06 13.10
C LEU A 18 8.41 16.30 14.41
N GLY A 19 7.61 17.37 14.50
CA GLY A 19 6.72 17.62 15.63
C GLY A 19 5.78 16.45 15.93
N TRP A 20 5.46 15.64 14.92
CA TRP A 20 4.59 14.47 15.04
C TRP A 20 5.23 13.26 15.71
N HIS A 21 6.56 13.22 15.92
CA HIS A 21 7.20 12.14 16.68
C HIS A 21 6.58 11.94 18.07
N LYS A 22 6.22 13.04 18.74
CA LYS A 22 5.61 13.02 20.08
C LYS A 22 4.18 12.50 20.09
N LYS A 23 3.54 12.46 18.92
CA LYS A 23 2.14 12.06 18.71
C LYS A 23 2.04 10.81 17.82
N LYS A 24 3.15 10.15 17.48
CA LYS A 24 3.19 9.05 16.51
C LYS A 24 2.15 7.98 16.83
N ASP A 25 2.12 7.53 18.08
CA ASP A 25 1.21 6.46 18.50
C ASP A 25 -0.27 6.87 18.31
N SER A 26 -0.59 8.15 18.56
CA SER A 26 -1.92 8.70 18.33
C SER A 26 -2.29 8.90 16.85
N LEU A 27 -1.33 8.82 15.92
CA LEU A 27 -1.60 8.74 14.48
C LEU A 27 -1.91 7.30 14.05
N ILE A 28 -1.42 6.31 14.81
CA ILE A 28 -1.54 4.89 14.48
C ILE A 28 -2.81 4.33 15.08
N GLU A 29 -3.04 4.51 16.38
CA GLU A 29 -4.16 3.91 17.09
C GLU A 29 -4.75 4.86 18.14
N ARG A 30 -6.07 4.73 18.36
CA ARG A 30 -6.81 5.41 19.43
C ARG A 30 -7.97 4.53 19.88
N ASP A 31 -8.24 4.52 21.17
CA ASP A 31 -9.38 3.78 21.74
C ASP A 31 -10.72 4.16 21.09
N THR A 32 -10.86 5.43 20.67
CA THR A 32 -12.07 5.96 20.04
C THR A 32 -12.34 5.42 18.64
N TRP A 33 -11.34 4.84 17.97
CA TRP A 33 -11.47 4.34 16.60
C TRP A 33 -11.86 2.85 16.54
N GLY A 34 -11.79 2.14 17.68
CA GLY A 34 -12.10 0.71 17.77
C GLY A 34 -11.11 -0.12 16.95
N ASP A 35 -11.61 -1.08 16.16
CA ASP A 35 -10.78 -1.94 15.30
C ASP A 35 -10.27 -1.22 14.03
N ASN A 36 -10.67 0.04 13.81
CA ASN A 36 -10.15 0.84 12.71
C ASN A 36 -8.92 1.59 13.18
N ASP A 37 -7.76 1.30 12.61
CA ASP A 37 -6.50 1.95 12.95
C ASP A 37 -5.60 2.10 11.70
N PHE A 38 -4.42 2.68 11.88
CA PHE A 38 -3.41 2.82 10.84
C PHE A 38 -2.22 1.87 11.03
N LYS A 39 -2.39 0.72 11.69
CA LYS A 39 -1.27 -0.23 11.92
C LYS A 39 -0.62 -0.70 10.62
N GLU A 40 -1.41 -0.91 9.57
CA GLU A 40 -0.88 -1.24 8.24
C GLU A 40 0.02 -0.14 7.64
N SER A 41 -0.14 1.11 8.10
CA SER A 41 0.65 2.27 7.65
C SER A 41 1.73 2.70 8.65
N GLU A 42 1.83 2.06 9.82
CA GLU A 42 2.80 2.41 10.87
C GLU A 42 4.23 2.47 10.34
N SER A 43 4.67 1.41 9.64
CA SER A 43 6.01 1.35 9.08
C SER A 43 6.30 2.46 8.07
N LEU A 44 5.29 2.95 7.35
CA LEU A 44 5.43 4.06 6.40
C LEU A 44 5.51 5.40 7.13
N ILE A 45 4.68 5.60 8.16
CA ILE A 45 4.71 6.80 9.01
C ILE A 45 6.09 6.92 9.68
N GLU A 46 6.62 5.84 10.24
CA GLU A 46 7.94 5.81 10.86
C GLU A 46 9.06 6.16 9.88
N ARG A 47 9.01 5.63 8.67
CA ARG A 47 9.99 5.92 7.63
C ARG A 47 9.95 7.37 7.17
N ILE A 48 8.76 7.94 6.98
CA ILE A 48 8.60 9.36 6.65
C ILE A 48 9.24 10.22 7.74
N LEU A 49 8.96 9.93 9.01
CA LEU A 49 9.52 10.66 10.14
C LEU A 49 11.05 10.51 10.19
N LYS A 50 11.60 9.31 9.98
CA LYS A 50 13.05 9.07 9.91
C LYS A 50 13.70 9.84 8.74
N MET A 51 13.10 9.81 7.55
CA MET A 51 13.61 10.57 6.41
C MET A 51 13.59 12.09 6.69
N ALA A 52 12.55 12.60 7.34
CA ALA A 52 12.49 14.00 7.76
C ALA A 52 13.59 14.32 8.78
N ASP A 53 13.89 13.41 9.72
CA ASP A 53 14.95 13.60 10.71
C ASP A 53 16.32 13.66 10.02
N ASP A 54 16.62 12.70 9.16
CA ASP A 54 17.84 12.67 8.36
C ASP A 54 18.01 13.95 7.53
N LEU A 55 16.94 14.36 6.84
CA LEU A 55 16.89 15.59 6.03
C LEU A 55 17.13 16.86 6.86
N SER A 56 16.78 16.86 8.14
CA SER A 56 17.05 18.00 9.04
C SER A 56 18.53 18.15 9.37
N THR A 57 19.34 17.12 9.13
CA THR A 57 20.76 17.08 9.51
C THR A 57 21.72 17.26 8.33
N VAL A 58 21.27 17.09 7.09
CA VAL A 58 22.11 17.22 5.89
C VAL A 58 22.21 18.68 5.43
N PRO A 59 23.30 19.07 4.73
CA PRO A 59 23.47 20.41 4.20
C PRO A 59 22.57 20.64 2.97
N VAL A 60 21.28 20.87 3.24
CA VAL A 60 20.24 21.05 2.21
C VAL A 60 20.42 22.30 1.38
N ASP A 61 21.24 23.25 1.83
CA ASP A 61 21.69 24.42 1.05
C ASP A 61 22.50 24.03 -0.21
N LEU A 62 22.99 22.80 -0.27
CA LEU A 62 23.68 22.25 -1.45
C LEU A 62 22.75 21.54 -2.43
N MET A 63 21.47 21.35 -2.08
CA MET A 63 20.46 20.81 -3.00
C MET A 63 20.04 21.86 -4.04
N ASP A 64 19.66 21.42 -5.23
CA ASP A 64 19.05 22.33 -6.19
C ASP A 64 17.67 22.81 -5.70
N GLU A 65 17.31 24.03 -6.08
CA GLU A 65 16.08 24.67 -5.64
C GLU A 65 14.81 23.91 -6.10
N GLY A 66 14.87 23.23 -7.25
CA GLY A 66 13.77 22.42 -7.75
C GLY A 66 13.47 21.25 -6.83
N THR A 67 14.50 20.53 -6.42
CA THR A 67 14.40 19.42 -5.46
C THR A 67 13.93 19.90 -4.09
N LEU A 68 14.46 21.00 -3.57
CA LEU A 68 13.99 21.58 -2.30
C LEU A 68 12.51 21.93 -2.34
N ASN A 69 12.04 22.54 -3.44
CA ASN A 69 10.63 22.87 -3.63
C ASN A 69 9.74 21.62 -3.69
N GLN A 70 10.20 20.55 -4.35
CA GLN A 70 9.47 19.28 -4.36
C GLN A 70 9.38 18.67 -2.96
N LEU A 71 10.50 18.61 -2.22
CA LEU A 71 10.48 18.11 -0.84
C LEU A 71 9.59 18.97 0.05
N ASN A 72 9.62 20.30 -0.09
CA ASN A 72 8.73 21.21 0.64
C ASN A 72 7.27 20.89 0.41
N SER A 73 6.88 20.66 -0.85
CA SER A 73 5.52 20.29 -1.23
C SER A 73 5.09 18.96 -0.60
N HIS A 74 5.97 17.94 -0.66
CA HIS A 74 5.69 16.63 -0.08
C HIS A 74 5.59 16.67 1.45
N LEU A 75 6.54 17.33 2.13
CA LEU A 75 6.52 17.48 3.59
C LEU A 75 5.31 18.28 4.07
N GLN A 76 4.89 19.32 3.32
CA GLN A 76 3.67 20.05 3.61
C GLN A 76 2.42 19.16 3.49
N THR A 77 2.38 18.29 2.47
CA THR A 77 1.28 17.35 2.27
C THR A 77 1.24 16.30 3.39
N VAL A 78 2.40 15.79 3.80
CA VAL A 78 2.52 14.88 4.97
C VAL A 78 1.99 15.54 6.24
N ASP A 79 2.41 16.77 6.55
CA ASP A 79 1.92 17.49 7.73
C ASP A 79 0.39 17.69 7.67
N ALA A 80 -0.16 18.01 6.51
CA ALA A 80 -1.61 18.12 6.31
C ALA A 80 -2.33 16.78 6.52
N ILE A 81 -1.76 15.67 6.02
CA ILE A 81 -2.30 14.32 6.24
C ILE A 81 -2.29 13.98 7.73
N PHE A 82 -1.19 14.24 8.44
CA PHE A 82 -1.09 13.94 9.87
C PHE A 82 -2.04 14.80 10.71
N LYS A 83 -2.20 16.08 10.38
CA LYS A 83 -3.25 16.93 11.00
C LYS A 83 -4.64 16.37 10.77
N ARG A 84 -4.95 15.97 9.54
CA ARG A 84 -6.25 15.39 9.19
C ARG A 84 -6.51 14.09 9.99
N ILE A 85 -5.51 13.22 10.14
CA ILE A 85 -5.60 12.02 10.99
C ILE A 85 -5.81 12.42 12.46
N ASP A 86 -5.12 13.44 12.96
CA ASP A 86 -5.26 13.92 14.35
C ASP A 86 -6.70 14.38 14.65
N GLU A 87 -7.41 14.85 13.63
CA GLU A 87 -8.80 15.34 13.70
C GLU A 87 -9.86 14.27 13.42
N PHE A 88 -9.47 13.03 13.08
CA PHE A 88 -10.42 11.99 12.70
C PHE A 88 -11.36 11.56 13.81
N THR A 89 -12.66 11.59 13.49
CA THR A 89 -13.70 10.90 14.26
C THR A 89 -13.75 9.41 13.91
N THR A 90 -14.49 8.62 14.71
CA THR A 90 -14.75 7.21 14.38
C THR A 90 -15.40 7.04 13.00
N ALA A 91 -16.27 7.97 12.59
CA ALA A 91 -16.92 7.92 11.28
C ALA A 91 -15.92 8.19 10.14
N ASP A 92 -14.96 9.10 10.36
CA ASP A 92 -13.92 9.39 9.37
C ASP A 92 -13.00 8.19 9.16
N MET A 93 -12.65 7.48 10.23
CA MET A 93 -11.83 6.27 10.15
C MET A 93 -12.48 5.20 9.26
N VAL A 94 -13.76 4.92 9.47
CA VAL A 94 -14.47 3.89 8.68
C VAL A 94 -14.51 4.24 7.19
N ASN A 95 -14.68 5.51 6.86
CA ASN A 95 -14.89 5.94 5.48
C ASN A 95 -13.59 6.28 4.72
N ASN A 96 -12.58 6.81 5.42
CA ASN A 96 -11.44 7.45 4.79
C ASN A 96 -10.11 6.72 5.01
N ARG A 97 -10.02 5.78 5.98
CA ARG A 97 -8.77 5.10 6.37
C ARG A 97 -7.98 4.60 5.15
N GLN A 98 -8.61 3.84 4.27
CA GLN A 98 -7.91 3.26 3.11
C GLN A 98 -7.36 4.34 2.16
N GLY A 99 -8.13 5.41 1.93
CA GLY A 99 -7.71 6.54 1.10
C GLY A 99 -6.48 7.23 1.71
N VAL A 100 -6.55 7.52 3.01
CA VAL A 100 -5.43 8.15 3.74
C VAL A 100 -4.19 7.25 3.76
N SER A 101 -4.34 5.94 3.97
CA SER A 101 -3.22 4.99 3.89
C SER A 101 -2.56 4.97 2.52
N ASN A 102 -3.32 5.14 1.44
CA ASN A 102 -2.76 5.25 0.09
C ASN A 102 -2.02 6.57 -0.09
N GLU A 103 -2.57 7.69 0.39
CA GLU A 103 -1.90 8.99 0.37
C GLU A 103 -0.57 8.97 1.16
N ILE A 104 -0.54 8.32 2.34
CA ILE A 104 0.70 8.12 3.11
C ILE A 104 1.74 7.37 2.28
N ARG A 105 1.34 6.29 1.60
CA ARG A 105 2.23 5.50 0.75
C ARG A 105 2.77 6.33 -0.42
N GLU A 106 1.91 7.08 -1.10
CA GLU A 106 2.31 7.93 -2.22
C GLU A 106 3.32 9.01 -1.79
N GLN A 107 3.09 9.65 -0.63
CA GLN A 107 4.04 10.63 -0.10
C GLN A 107 5.34 9.99 0.37
N HIS A 108 5.27 8.82 1.03
CA HIS A 108 6.46 8.03 1.36
C HIS A 108 7.31 7.76 0.12
N ASP A 109 6.70 7.22 -0.94
CA ASP A 109 7.42 6.83 -2.16
C ASP A 109 8.02 8.04 -2.89
N SER A 110 7.29 9.16 -2.90
CA SER A 110 7.76 10.41 -3.50
C SER A 110 8.97 10.99 -2.76
N ILE A 111 8.90 11.07 -1.43
CA ILE A 111 10.02 11.54 -0.59
C ILE A 111 11.20 10.58 -0.71
N LEU A 112 10.96 9.27 -0.67
CA LEU A 112 12.00 8.24 -0.75
C LEU A 112 12.77 8.30 -2.07
N ASN A 113 12.09 8.55 -3.18
CA ASN A 113 12.73 8.66 -4.50
C ASN A 113 13.72 9.84 -4.55
N ILE A 114 13.32 11.00 -4.00
CA ILE A 114 14.20 12.17 -3.90
C ILE A 114 15.33 11.90 -2.90
N TYR A 115 14.97 11.36 -1.73
CA TYR A 115 15.90 11.04 -0.63
C TYR A 115 17.05 10.16 -1.12
N ARG A 116 16.75 9.08 -1.86
CA ARG A 116 17.76 8.16 -2.38
C ARG A 116 18.72 8.80 -3.38
N THR A 117 18.25 9.79 -4.13
CA THR A 117 19.04 10.47 -5.16
C THR A 117 19.97 11.52 -4.54
N GLU A 118 19.42 12.35 -3.65
CA GLU A 118 20.12 13.53 -3.14
C GLU A 118 20.86 13.29 -1.82
N VAL A 119 20.24 12.56 -0.89
CA VAL A 119 20.76 12.43 0.48
C VAL A 119 22.01 11.56 0.52
N ALA A 120 22.13 10.57 -0.38
CA ALA A 120 23.33 9.75 -0.51
C ALA A 120 24.58 10.60 -0.81
N TRP A 121 24.47 11.50 -1.80
CA TRP A 121 25.56 12.38 -2.16
C TRP A 121 25.87 13.43 -1.07
N LEU A 122 24.84 14.02 -0.45
CA LEU A 122 25.00 14.99 0.64
C LEU A 122 25.60 14.38 1.91
N ALA A 123 25.24 13.12 2.23
CA ALA A 123 25.82 12.39 3.35
C ALA A 123 27.30 12.06 3.11
N ILE A 124 27.68 11.75 1.86
CA ILE A 124 29.08 11.59 1.45
C ILE A 124 29.83 12.90 1.58
N TYR A 125 29.26 14.00 1.07
CA TYR A 125 29.88 15.32 1.09
C TYR A 125 30.08 15.85 2.52
N SER A 126 29.12 15.62 3.41
CA SER A 126 29.18 16.06 4.81
C SER A 126 29.97 15.13 5.75
N GLY A 127 30.58 14.06 5.23
CA GLY A 127 31.33 13.09 6.04
C GLY A 127 30.48 12.21 6.94
N ARG A 128 29.15 12.20 6.76
CA ARG A 128 28.17 11.40 7.53
C ARG A 128 27.85 10.04 6.89
N VAL A 129 28.75 9.53 6.06
CA VAL A 129 28.61 8.27 5.32
C VAL A 129 28.16 7.09 6.20
N GLN A 130 28.66 7.01 7.44
CA GLN A 130 28.32 5.93 8.38
C GLN A 130 26.82 5.94 8.77
N HIS A 131 26.23 7.11 9.04
CA HIS A 131 24.81 7.26 9.38
C HIS A 131 23.92 6.89 8.19
N TRP A 132 24.31 7.31 6.99
CA TRP A 132 23.59 6.96 5.76
C TRP A 132 23.69 5.47 5.43
N LEU A 133 24.87 4.87 5.58
CA LEU A 133 25.06 3.42 5.37
C LEU A 133 24.20 2.59 6.34
N SER A 134 23.99 3.04 7.58
CA SER A 134 23.03 2.38 8.48
C SER A 134 21.59 2.49 7.97
N GLY A 135 21.14 3.67 7.54
CA GLY A 135 19.79 3.85 6.98
C GLY A 135 19.56 3.02 5.72
N ALA A 136 20.51 3.04 4.79
CA ALA A 136 20.45 2.24 3.56
C ALA A 136 20.43 0.73 3.84
N ARG A 137 21.12 0.27 4.90
CA ARG A 137 21.10 -1.13 5.32
C ARG A 137 19.76 -1.53 5.91
N ASP A 138 19.14 -0.67 6.72
CA ASP A 138 17.80 -0.89 7.25
C ASP A 138 16.77 -1.01 6.11
N GLU A 139 16.84 -0.10 5.13
CA GLU A 139 15.99 -0.14 3.93
C GLU A 139 16.20 -1.39 3.08
N TYR A 140 17.47 -1.80 2.89
CA TYR A 140 17.79 -3.03 2.17
C TYR A 140 17.19 -4.25 2.86
N ASN A 141 17.33 -4.35 4.18
CA ASN A 141 16.76 -5.44 4.96
C ASN A 141 15.23 -5.44 4.87
N ALA A 142 14.58 -4.28 4.99
CA ALA A 142 13.13 -4.22 4.93
C ALA A 142 12.58 -4.47 3.52
N THR A 143 13.31 -4.07 2.47
CA THR A 143 12.97 -4.42 1.07
C THR A 143 13.13 -5.91 0.83
N LYS A 144 14.17 -6.52 1.42
CA LYS A 144 14.40 -7.96 1.38
C LYS A 144 13.26 -8.72 2.08
N GLU A 145 12.84 -8.29 3.26
CA GLU A 145 11.70 -8.87 3.99
C GLU A 145 10.38 -8.74 3.20
N ALA A 146 10.10 -7.57 2.62
CA ALA A 146 8.92 -7.36 1.78
C ALA A 146 8.92 -8.28 0.56
N ARG A 147 10.09 -8.46 -0.07
CA ARG A 147 10.26 -9.40 -1.19
C ARG A 147 10.01 -10.83 -0.76
N GLU A 148 10.60 -11.27 0.35
CA GLU A 148 10.40 -12.62 0.89
C GLU A 148 8.93 -12.86 1.26
N SER A 149 8.22 -11.85 1.77
CA SER A 149 6.78 -11.93 2.04
C SER A 149 5.97 -12.08 0.75
N ALA A 150 6.26 -11.26 -0.26
CA ALA A 150 5.61 -11.34 -1.57
C ALA A 150 5.86 -12.68 -2.27
N GLU A 151 7.07 -13.24 -2.15
CA GLU A 151 7.40 -14.57 -2.68
C GLU A 151 6.60 -15.69 -1.98
N ARG A 152 6.38 -15.58 -0.66
CA ARG A 152 5.53 -16.52 0.09
C ARG A 152 4.06 -16.40 -0.31
N GLU A 153 3.53 -15.18 -0.39
CA GLU A 153 2.14 -14.94 -0.81
C GLU A 153 1.90 -15.43 -2.24
N LEU A 154 2.84 -15.18 -3.16
CA LEU A 154 2.80 -15.71 -4.51
C LEU A 154 2.77 -17.24 -4.50
N ALA A 155 3.63 -17.90 -3.70
CA ALA A 155 3.63 -19.36 -3.58
C ALA A 155 2.28 -19.88 -3.06
N THR A 156 1.69 -19.24 -2.05
CA THR A 156 0.36 -19.60 -1.52
C THR A 156 -0.74 -19.39 -2.57
N ALA A 157 -0.72 -18.27 -3.29
CA ALA A 157 -1.69 -17.99 -4.36
C ALA A 157 -1.58 -19.00 -5.52
N THR A 158 -0.35 -19.40 -5.87
CA THR A 158 -0.09 -20.40 -6.92
C THR A 158 -0.60 -21.78 -6.52
N GLU A 159 -0.39 -22.16 -5.25
CA GLU A 159 -0.90 -23.41 -4.70
C GLU A 159 -2.43 -23.42 -4.58
N ALA A 160 -3.03 -22.32 -4.13
CA ALA A 160 -4.48 -22.17 -4.11
C ALA A 160 -5.08 -22.28 -5.53
N ALA A 161 -4.43 -21.69 -6.53
CA ALA A 161 -4.83 -21.82 -7.93
C ALA A 161 -4.69 -23.26 -8.47
N ARG A 162 -3.66 -24.01 -8.02
CA ARG A 162 -3.48 -25.44 -8.36
C ARG A 162 -4.60 -26.29 -7.77
N VAL A 163 -4.88 -26.13 -6.47
CA VAL A 163 -5.97 -26.86 -5.78
C VAL A 163 -7.33 -26.54 -6.41
N ALA A 164 -7.58 -25.27 -6.74
CA ALA A 164 -8.82 -24.87 -7.43
C ALA A 164 -8.97 -25.55 -8.80
N ARG A 165 -7.88 -25.69 -9.57
CA ARG A 165 -7.89 -26.41 -10.85
C ARG A 165 -8.14 -27.91 -10.68
N GLU A 166 -7.55 -28.52 -9.66
CA GLU A 166 -7.75 -29.95 -9.35
C GLU A 166 -9.19 -30.23 -8.90
N LEU A 167 -9.77 -29.36 -8.09
CA LEU A 167 -11.18 -29.44 -7.69
C LEU A 167 -12.13 -29.22 -8.87
N ALA A 168 -11.84 -28.27 -9.76
CA ALA A 168 -12.62 -28.05 -10.97
C ALA A 168 -12.52 -29.24 -11.95
N GLY A 169 -11.33 -29.83 -12.09
CA GLY A 169 -11.12 -31.05 -12.87
C GLY A 169 -11.84 -32.27 -12.28
N ALA A 170 -11.84 -32.42 -10.95
CA ALA A 170 -12.56 -33.48 -10.24
C ALA A 170 -14.08 -33.30 -10.33
N ALA A 171 -14.58 -32.05 -10.27
CA ALA A 171 -16.00 -31.74 -10.46
C ALA A 171 -16.46 -32.04 -11.90
N GLY A 172 -15.66 -31.69 -12.91
CA GLY A 172 -15.94 -32.04 -14.32
C GLY A 172 -15.87 -33.55 -14.62
N ALA A 173 -15.06 -34.30 -13.89
CA ALA A 173 -15.02 -35.76 -13.98
C ALA A 173 -16.24 -36.44 -13.31
N ALA A 174 -16.81 -35.83 -12.27
CA ALA A 174 -18.02 -36.32 -11.61
C ALA A 174 -19.28 -36.12 -12.47
N GLU A 175 -19.34 -35.05 -13.26
CA GLU A 175 -20.47 -34.75 -14.16
C GLU A 175 -20.46 -35.62 -15.45
N SER A 176 -19.33 -36.29 -15.75
CA SER A 176 -19.14 -37.10 -16.95
C SER A 176 -19.22 -38.63 -16.73
N LEU A 177 -19.73 -39.09 -15.57
CA LEU A 177 -20.08 -40.50 -15.35
C LEU A 177 -21.54 -40.77 -15.78
N PRO A 178 -21.81 -41.40 -16.94
CA PRO A 178 -23.16 -41.73 -17.35
C PRO A 178 -23.63 -43.00 -16.65
N HIS A 179 -24.82 -42.94 -16.09
CA HIS A 179 -25.58 -44.05 -15.53
C HIS A 179 -25.68 -45.22 -16.54
N LEU A 180 -25.10 -46.37 -16.17
CA LEU A 180 -25.28 -47.63 -16.89
C LEU A 180 -26.69 -48.21 -16.60
N GLY A 181 -27.42 -48.51 -17.68
CA GLY A 181 -28.67 -49.28 -17.69
C GLY A 181 -29.90 -48.36 -17.73
N THR A 182 -30.76 -48.38 -18.75
CA THR A 182 -31.36 -49.55 -19.41
C THR A 182 -31.87 -49.18 -20.80
N ARG A 183 -31.66 -50.09 -21.76
CA ARG A 183 -32.26 -50.07 -23.11
C ARG A 183 -33.79 -50.01 -23.04
N GLN A 184 -34.43 -49.12 -23.80
CA GLN A 184 -35.74 -49.37 -24.40
C GLN A 184 -35.85 -48.75 -25.81
N ARG A 185 -36.48 -49.52 -26.70
CA ARG A 185 -36.59 -49.35 -28.17
C ARG A 185 -37.37 -48.09 -28.60
N PRO A 186 -37.19 -47.61 -29.85
CA PRO A 186 -38.02 -46.55 -30.40
C PRO A 186 -39.41 -47.09 -30.79
N GLN A 187 -40.48 -46.44 -30.32
CA GLN A 187 -41.80 -46.57 -30.92
C GLN A 187 -42.18 -45.30 -31.71
N SER A 188 -42.75 -45.60 -32.86
CA SER A 188 -43.11 -44.78 -34.00
C SER A 188 -44.12 -43.66 -33.73
N HIS A 189 -43.97 -42.61 -34.54
CA HIS A 189 -44.89 -41.51 -34.80
C HIS A 189 -46.40 -41.86 -34.76
N ARG A 190 -47.17 -41.00 -34.08
CA ARG A 190 -48.60 -40.74 -34.34
C ARG A 190 -48.77 -40.05 -35.71
N PRO A 191 -49.98 -40.10 -36.31
CA PRO A 191 -50.81 -38.89 -36.22
C PRO A 191 -52.34 -39.10 -36.11
N ARG A 192 -52.93 -38.16 -35.36
CA ARG A 192 -54.20 -37.42 -35.48
C ARG A 192 -55.52 -38.06 -36.00
N LEU A 193 -56.53 -37.87 -35.15
CA LEU A 193 -57.86 -37.25 -35.35
C LEU A 193 -58.75 -37.73 -36.51
N GLY A 194 -59.88 -38.34 -36.14
CA GLY A 194 -61.09 -38.44 -36.96
C GLY A 194 -62.34 -38.35 -36.09
N SER A 195 -63.04 -37.22 -36.19
CA SER A 195 -64.36 -36.95 -35.63
C SER A 195 -65.42 -37.80 -36.34
N GLY A 196 -66.35 -38.41 -35.59
CA GLY A 196 -67.46 -39.19 -36.14
C GLY A 196 -68.63 -39.35 -35.16
N ARG A 197 -69.50 -38.35 -35.19
CA ARG A 197 -70.92 -38.21 -34.76
C ARG A 197 -71.71 -39.42 -34.22
N LEU A 198 -72.54 -39.11 -33.21
CA LEU A 198 -73.70 -39.84 -32.69
C LEU A 198 -74.82 -40.03 -33.73
N GLY A 199 -75.55 -41.15 -33.62
CA GLY A 199 -76.80 -41.45 -34.34
C GLY A 199 -77.02 -42.95 -34.48
#